data_AF-A0A968W1T2-F1
#
_entry.id   AF-A0A968W1T2-F1
#
_cell.length_a   1.000
_cell.length_b   1.000
_cell.length_c   1.000
_cell.angle_alpha   90.00
_cell.angle_beta   90.00
_cell.angle_gamma   90.00
#
_symmetry.space_group_name_H-M   'P 1'
#
loop_
_entity.id
_entity.type
_entity.pdbx_description
1 polymer ?
#
loop_
_entity_poly.entity_id
_entity_poly.type
_entity_poly.pdbx_seq_one_letter_code
_entity_poly.pdbx_strand_id
1 'polypeptide(L)'
;MKALSDAENQLKEKAEALKKELVTLANNSIPTLTKARTILQNQFDFSEVRLSSDKHADDKLMVLEGWVPKENEKNLLAYLETTHVYFEGKDPEKEDKVPVKLKNTSFASLFESIGTLFSLPNYKELDLTPFFAPFFAFSLAFA
;
A
#
# COMPACT_ATOMS: atom_id res chain seq x y z
N MET A 1 -22.87 -54.16 -12.70
CA MET A 1 -22.52 -52.91 -13.41
C MET A 1 -23.19 -51.68 -12.80
N LYS A 2 -24.52 -51.66 -12.56
CA LYS A 2 -25.23 -50.49 -12.00
C LYS A 2 -24.69 -49.99 -10.65
N ALA A 3 -24.51 -50.90 -9.68
CA ALA A 3 -23.99 -50.58 -8.35
C ALA A 3 -22.57 -50.00 -8.34
N LEU A 4 -21.74 -50.32 -9.35
CA LEU A 4 -20.39 -49.78 -9.47
C LEU A 4 -20.42 -48.33 -9.98
N SER A 5 -21.27 -48.05 -10.97
CA SER A 5 -21.53 -46.70 -11.47
C SER A 5 -22.15 -45.79 -10.42
N ASP A 6 -23.03 -46.31 -9.56
CA ASP A 6 -23.66 -45.53 -8.50
C ASP A 6 -22.64 -45.16 -7.40
N ALA A 7 -21.71 -46.07 -7.08
CA ALA A 7 -20.62 -45.81 -6.13
C ALA A 7 -19.62 -44.77 -6.67
N GLU A 8 -19.28 -44.82 -7.96
CA GLU A 8 -18.41 -43.82 -8.61
C GLU A 8 -19.04 -42.42 -8.62
N ASN A 9 -20.35 -42.33 -8.88
CA ASN A 9 -21.08 -41.07 -8.84
C ASN A 9 -21.17 -40.50 -7.42
N GLN A 10 -21.44 -41.33 -6.41
CA GLN A 10 -21.42 -40.90 -5.01
C GLN A 10 -20.04 -40.42 -4.55
N LEU A 11 -18.96 -41.05 -5.02
CA LEU A 11 -17.59 -40.61 -4.73
C LEU A 11 -17.29 -39.25 -5.36
N LYS A 12 -17.74 -39.01 -6.60
CA LYS A 12 -17.59 -37.71 -7.27
C LYS A 12 -18.39 -36.61 -6.58
N GLU A 13 -19.65 -36.87 -6.19
CA GLU A 13 -20.47 -35.90 -5.46
C GLU A 13 -19.85 -35.54 -4.11
N LYS A 14 -19.33 -36.53 -3.37
CA LYS A 14 -18.61 -36.27 -2.11
C LYS A 14 -17.34 -35.45 -2.32
N ALA A 15 -16.57 -35.73 -3.38
CA ALA A 15 -15.37 -34.97 -3.70
C ALA A 15 -15.67 -33.51 -4.08
N GLU A 16 -16.72 -33.27 -4.87
CA GLU A 16 -17.24 -31.94 -5.21
C GLU A 16 -17.73 -31.19 -3.96
N ALA A 17 -18.48 -31.87 -3.08
CA ALA A 17 -18.96 -31.30 -1.82
C ALA A 17 -17.79 -30.89 -0.89
N LEU A 18 -16.80 -31.77 -0.71
CA LEU A 18 -15.58 -31.47 0.07
C LEU A 18 -14.80 -30.29 -0.50
N LYS A 19 -14.66 -30.21 -1.82
CA LYS A 19 -13.98 -29.10 -2.49
C LYS A 19 -14.70 -27.78 -2.26
N LYS A 20 -16.04 -27.79 -2.32
CA LYS A 20 -16.87 -26.60 -2.06
C LYS A 20 -16.77 -26.16 -0.60
N GLU A 21 -16.70 -27.10 0.33
CA GLU A 21 -16.52 -26.83 1.76
C GLU A 21 -15.14 -26.22 2.04
N LEU A 22 -14.07 -26.74 1.41
CA LEU A 22 -12.72 -26.17 1.48
C LEU A 22 -12.66 -24.74 0.93
N VAL A 23 -13.30 -24.46 -0.21
CA VAL A 23 -13.37 -23.10 -0.78
C VAL A 23 -14.12 -22.15 0.16
N THR A 24 -15.19 -22.63 0.78
CA THR A 24 -15.97 -21.82 1.74
C THR A 24 -15.15 -21.51 2.99
N LEU A 25 -14.43 -22.50 3.52
CA LEU A 25 -13.53 -22.33 4.66
C LEU A 25 -12.37 -21.37 4.32
N ALA A 26 -11.77 -21.52 3.14
CA ALA A 26 -10.70 -20.63 2.66
C ALA A 26 -11.19 -19.19 2.55
N ASN A 27 -12.36 -18.95 1.94
CA ASN A 27 -12.94 -17.62 1.80
C ASN A 27 -13.23 -16.94 3.15
N ASN A 28 -13.53 -17.70 4.20
CA ASN A 28 -13.78 -17.14 5.53
C ASN A 28 -12.48 -16.96 6.35
N SER A 29 -11.50 -17.83 6.14
CA SER A 29 -10.26 -17.86 6.93
C SER A 29 -9.19 -16.93 6.36
N ILE A 30 -9.09 -16.82 5.03
CA ILE A 30 -8.10 -15.96 4.35
C ILE A 30 -8.24 -14.49 4.78
N PRO A 31 -9.44 -13.87 4.82
CA PRO A 31 -9.55 -12.48 5.27
C PRO A 31 -9.12 -12.30 6.73
N THR A 32 -9.44 -13.27 7.58
CA THR A 32 -9.08 -13.25 9.01
C THR A 32 -7.57 -13.36 9.20
N LEU A 33 -6.93 -14.30 8.53
CA LEU A 33 -5.48 -14.47 8.54
C LEU A 33 -4.75 -13.26 7.93
N THR A 34 -5.32 -12.67 6.88
CA THR A 34 -4.75 -11.46 6.25
C THR A 34 -4.81 -10.28 7.21
N LYS A 35 -5.94 -10.06 7.89
CA LYS A 35 -6.06 -9.04 8.94
C LYS A 35 -5.05 -9.27 10.07
N ALA A 36 -4.94 -10.49 10.57
CA ALA A 36 -3.98 -10.83 11.62
C ALA A 36 -2.53 -10.56 11.17
N ARG A 37 -2.19 -10.93 9.94
CA ARG A 37 -0.88 -10.63 9.33
C ARG A 37 -0.62 -9.12 9.27
N THR A 38 -1.58 -8.34 8.79
CA THR A 38 -1.45 -6.87 8.73
C THR A 38 -1.24 -6.26 10.11
N ILE A 39 -1.98 -6.74 11.13
CA ILE A 39 -1.81 -6.25 12.51
C ILE A 39 -0.38 -6.55 13.02
N LEU A 40 0.10 -7.77 12.82
CA LEU A 40 1.45 -8.15 13.24
C LEU A 40 2.53 -7.37 12.50
N GLN A 41 2.33 -7.14 11.20
CA GLN A 41 3.27 -6.37 10.39
C GLN A 41 3.32 -4.91 10.85
N ASN A 42 2.16 -4.28 11.09
CA ASN A 42 2.10 -2.94 11.66
C ASN A 42 2.79 -2.85 13.05
N GLN A 43 2.66 -3.88 13.89
CA GLN A 43 3.34 -3.94 15.19
C GLN A 43 4.86 -4.06 15.04
N PHE A 44 5.32 -4.80 14.03
CA PHE A 44 6.74 -4.95 13.73
C PHE A 44 7.31 -3.64 13.20
N ASP A 45 6.67 -3.04 12.20
CA ASP A 45 7.07 -1.75 11.62
C ASP A 45 7.11 -0.65 12.69
N PHE A 46 6.11 -0.61 13.58
CA PHE A 46 6.10 0.31 14.71
C PHE A 46 7.25 0.05 15.70
N SER A 47 7.57 -1.21 15.96
CA SER A 47 8.68 -1.56 16.85
C SER A 47 10.03 -1.23 16.23
N GLU A 48 10.18 -1.37 14.91
CA GLU A 48 11.37 -0.97 14.16
C GLU A 48 11.56 0.55 14.22
N VAL A 49 10.50 1.34 14.01
CA VAL A 49 10.51 2.81 14.19
C VAL A 49 10.87 3.19 15.63
N ARG A 50 10.31 2.48 16.62
CA ARG A 50 10.63 2.72 18.04
C ARG A 50 12.09 2.41 18.39
N LEU A 51 12.69 1.41 17.75
CA LEU A 51 14.09 1.03 17.97
C LEU A 51 15.08 1.92 17.22
N SER A 52 14.67 2.51 16.10
CA SER A 52 15.48 3.39 15.26
C SER A 52 15.37 4.88 15.61
N SER A 53 14.43 5.28 16.47
CA SER A 53 14.29 6.66 16.95
C SER A 53 15.24 6.96 18.12
N ASP A 54 15.88 8.14 18.10
CA ASP A 54 16.81 8.59 19.15
C ASP A 54 16.13 8.71 20.52
N LYS A 55 16.46 7.80 21.44
CA LYS A 55 15.90 7.75 22.80
C LYS A 55 16.32 8.97 23.62
N HIS A 56 15.44 9.93 23.80
CA HIS A 56 15.58 11.01 24.78
C HIS A 56 14.45 10.93 25.83
N ALA A 57 14.76 11.32 27.07
CA ALA A 57 13.81 11.41 28.20
C ALA A 57 13.14 10.10 28.65
N ASP A 58 13.95 9.08 28.98
CA ASP A 58 13.57 8.00 29.92
C ASP A 58 12.25 7.26 29.55
N ASP A 59 12.08 6.92 28.26
CA ASP A 59 11.03 6.03 27.71
C ASP A 59 9.56 6.46 27.92
N LYS A 60 9.29 7.73 28.28
CA LYS A 60 7.92 8.21 28.57
C LYS A 60 7.29 9.11 27.51
N LEU A 61 8.04 9.49 26.48
CA LEU A 61 7.56 10.41 25.44
C LEU A 61 8.03 9.93 24.07
N MET A 62 7.09 9.67 23.17
CA MET A 62 7.36 9.22 21.80
C MET A 62 6.93 10.31 20.85
N VAL A 63 7.89 10.90 20.13
CA VAL A 63 7.63 11.90 19.09
C VAL A 63 7.65 11.21 17.74
N LEU A 64 6.61 11.41 16.93
CA LEU A 64 6.52 10.91 15.57
C LEU A 64 6.47 12.09 14.61
N GLU A 65 7.43 12.16 13.71
CA GLU A 65 7.50 13.17 12.66
C GLU A 65 7.29 12.51 11.29
N GLY A 66 6.55 13.17 10.40
CA GLY A 66 6.25 12.61 9.09
C GLY A 66 5.52 13.57 8.17
N TRP A 67 5.49 13.22 6.89
CA TRP A 67 4.87 14.02 5.84
C TRP A 67 3.46 13.53 5.54
N VAL A 68 2.49 14.44 5.60
CA VAL A 68 1.10 14.17 5.22
C VAL A 68 0.74 14.88 3.91
N PRO A 69 0.17 14.19 2.92
CA PRO A 69 -0.39 14.86 1.75
C PRO A 69 -1.54 15.78 2.16
N LYS A 70 -1.59 17.00 1.61
CA LYS A 70 -2.64 17.99 1.88
C LYS A 70 -4.08 17.47 1.71
N GLU A 71 -4.28 16.54 0.78
CA GLU A 71 -5.59 15.88 0.56
C GLU A 71 -6.06 15.05 1.78
N ASN A 72 -5.11 14.51 2.56
CA ASN A 72 -5.37 13.64 3.70
C ASN A 72 -5.23 14.34 5.06
N GLU A 73 -4.70 15.56 5.08
CA GLU A 73 -4.44 16.35 6.30
C GLU A 73 -5.69 16.44 7.19
N LYS A 74 -6.84 16.81 6.61
CA LYS A 74 -8.09 16.95 7.36
C LYS A 74 -8.54 15.67 8.07
N ASN A 75 -8.37 14.51 7.41
CA ASN A 75 -8.75 13.23 7.99
C ASN A 75 -7.79 12.83 9.13
N LEU A 76 -6.50 13.14 8.97
CA LEU A 76 -5.50 12.88 10.00
C LEU A 76 -5.73 13.77 11.23
N LEU A 77 -5.95 15.08 11.03
CA LEU A 77 -6.24 16.02 12.11
C LEU A 77 -7.49 15.61 12.90
N ALA A 78 -8.57 15.24 12.22
CA ALA A 78 -9.78 14.75 12.87
C ALA A 78 -9.53 13.48 13.72
N TYR A 79 -8.67 12.57 13.25
CA TYR A 79 -8.27 11.39 14.02
C TYR A 79 -7.39 11.76 15.23
N LEU A 80 -6.44 12.67 15.04
CA LEU A 80 -5.57 13.14 16.11
C LEU A 80 -6.32 13.95 17.17
N GLU A 81 -7.38 14.68 16.82
CA GLU A 81 -8.24 15.35 17.81
C GLU A 81 -8.98 14.35 18.72
N THR A 82 -9.34 13.17 18.20
CA THR A 82 -9.99 12.12 19.02
C THR A 82 -9.00 11.40 19.94
N THR A 83 -7.74 11.37 19.57
CA THR A 83 -6.67 10.71 20.32
C THR A 83 -6.04 11.77 21.20
N HIS A 84 -6.08 11.69 22.53
CA HIS A 84 -5.63 12.78 23.42
C HIS A 84 -4.10 12.98 23.39
N VAL A 85 -3.56 13.43 22.25
CA VAL A 85 -2.15 13.53 21.90
C VAL A 85 -1.91 14.97 21.42
N TYR A 86 -0.80 15.56 21.84
CA TYR A 86 -0.36 16.84 21.32
C TYR A 86 0.21 16.65 19.91
N PHE A 87 -0.25 17.42 18.94
CA PHE A 87 0.26 17.41 17.57
C PHE A 87 0.47 18.85 17.08
N GLU A 88 1.46 19.03 16.21
CA GLU A 88 1.75 20.30 15.54
C GLU A 88 1.97 20.02 14.05
N GLY A 89 1.25 20.75 13.19
CA GLY A 89 1.41 20.68 11.74
C GLY A 89 2.06 21.96 11.23
N LYS A 90 3.11 21.82 10.41
CA LYS A 90 3.78 22.94 9.75
C LYS A 90 3.88 22.68 8.26
N ASP A 91 3.63 23.72 7.45
CA ASP A 91 3.90 23.66 6.02
C ASP A 91 5.42 23.51 5.78
N PRO A 92 5.85 22.69 4.79
CA PRO A 92 7.26 22.53 4.46
C PRO A 92 7.90 23.86 4.07
N GLU A 93 9.06 24.13 4.62
CA GLU A 93 9.90 25.26 4.21
C GLU A 93 10.66 24.93 2.93
N LYS A 94 11.25 25.96 2.29
CA LYS A 94 11.94 25.79 1.00
C LYS A 94 13.15 24.84 1.09
N GLU A 95 13.68 24.59 2.26
CA GLU A 95 14.86 23.74 2.49
C GLU A 95 14.50 22.30 2.85
N ASP A 96 13.22 22.01 3.11
CA ASP A 96 12.79 20.69 3.56
C ASP A 96 12.80 19.66 2.42
N LYS A 97 13.35 18.48 2.72
CA LYS A 97 13.36 17.31 1.82
C LYS A 97 12.00 16.61 1.86
N VAL A 98 11.00 17.21 1.22
CA VAL A 98 9.65 16.66 1.14
C VAL A 98 9.61 15.46 0.19
N PRO A 99 9.00 14.32 0.57
CA PRO A 99 8.83 13.17 -0.30
C PRO A 99 7.92 13.50 -1.49
N VAL A 100 8.28 12.96 -2.65
CA VAL A 100 7.57 13.21 -3.91
C VAL A 100 6.49 12.15 -4.10
N LYS A 101 5.25 12.60 -4.30
CA LYS A 101 4.11 11.74 -4.64
C LYS A 101 3.61 12.12 -6.03
N LEU A 102 3.90 11.30 -7.04
CA LEU A 102 3.44 11.51 -8.41
C LEU A 102 1.93 11.25 -8.51
N LYS A 103 1.23 12.13 -9.22
CA LYS A 103 -0.20 12.02 -9.53
C LYS A 103 -0.38 12.15 -11.04
N ASN A 104 -0.03 11.10 -11.77
CA ASN A 104 -0.16 11.06 -13.22
C ASN A 104 -1.51 10.48 -13.67
N THR A 105 -1.93 10.83 -14.89
CA THR A 105 -3.11 10.25 -15.54
C THR A 105 -2.81 8.82 -16.02
N SER A 106 -3.83 7.99 -16.26
CA SER A 106 -3.67 6.57 -16.60
C SER A 106 -2.80 6.27 -17.83
N PHE A 107 -2.61 7.24 -18.73
CA PHE A 107 -1.69 7.12 -19.86
C PHE A 107 -0.24 7.41 -19.46
N ALA A 108 -0.01 8.45 -18.64
CA ALA A 108 1.32 8.81 -18.16
C ALA A 108 1.85 7.80 -17.12
N SER A 109 0.97 7.12 -16.36
CA SER A 109 1.37 6.06 -15.42
C SER A 109 2.07 4.88 -16.10
N LEU A 110 1.79 4.60 -17.38
CA LEU A 110 2.46 3.54 -18.14
C LEU A 110 3.96 3.81 -18.35
N PHE A 111 4.37 5.07 -18.26
CA PHE A 111 5.76 5.52 -18.46
C PHE A 111 6.47 5.84 -17.13
N GLU A 112 5.79 5.71 -15.98
CA GLU A 112 6.39 5.97 -14.65
C GLU A 112 7.57 5.06 -14.35
N SER A 113 7.50 3.77 -14.72
CA SER A 113 8.62 2.85 -14.52
C SER A 113 9.88 3.29 -15.28
N ILE A 114 9.71 3.94 -16.44
CA ILE A 114 10.81 4.53 -17.21
C ILE A 114 11.28 5.81 -16.51
N GLY A 115 10.37 6.67 -16.05
CA GLY A 115 10.70 7.86 -15.27
C GLY A 115 11.51 7.54 -14.00
N THR A 116 11.17 6.47 -13.28
CA THR A 116 11.88 6.05 -12.06
C THR A 116 13.32 5.58 -12.31
N LEU A 117 13.67 5.19 -13.54
CA LEU A 117 15.05 4.85 -13.92
C LEU A 117 15.94 6.10 -14.01
N PHE A 118 15.35 7.27 -14.23
CA PHE A 118 16.04 8.56 -14.40
C PHE A 118 15.94 9.44 -13.14
N SER A 119 16.06 8.85 -11.94
CA SER A 119 15.88 9.52 -10.64
C SER A 119 14.52 10.22 -10.48
N LEU A 120 13.93 10.12 -9.28
CA LEU A 120 12.69 10.85 -9.00
C LEU A 120 12.96 12.36 -9.13
N PRO A 121 12.14 13.12 -9.88
CA PRO A 121 12.31 14.57 -9.99
C PRO A 121 12.25 15.18 -8.59
N ASN A 122 13.02 16.25 -8.35
CA ASN A 122 12.92 16.95 -7.07
C ASN A 122 11.47 17.40 -6.84
N TYR A 123 11.04 17.53 -5.57
CA TYR A 123 9.68 17.94 -5.20
C TYR A 123 9.18 19.22 -5.91
N LYS A 124 10.11 20.06 -6.39
CA LYS A 124 9.84 21.32 -7.09
C LYS A 124 9.96 21.24 -8.62
N GLU A 125 10.35 20.10 -9.17
CA GLU A 125 10.48 19.88 -10.59
C GLU A 125 9.17 19.32 -11.15
N LEU A 126 8.68 19.93 -12.22
CA LEU A 126 7.51 19.47 -12.92
C LEU A 126 7.84 18.12 -13.58
N ASP A 127 7.07 17.08 -13.29
CA ASP A 127 7.22 15.78 -13.96
C ASP A 127 6.92 15.98 -15.46
N LEU A 128 7.96 15.89 -16.28
CA LEU A 128 7.85 16.06 -17.74
C LEU A 128 7.38 14.77 -18.43
N THR A 129 7.23 13.66 -17.71
CA THR A 129 6.77 12.35 -18.23
C THR A 129 5.49 12.46 -19.07
N PRO A 130 4.44 13.22 -18.68
CA PRO A 130 3.24 13.37 -19.50
C PRO A 130 3.49 14.05 -20.86
N PHE A 131 4.52 14.91 -20.95
CA PHE A 131 4.90 15.59 -22.19
C PHE A 131 5.80 14.74 -23.08
N PHE A 132 6.70 13.95 -22.48
CA PHE A 132 7.62 13.07 -23.22
C PHE A 132 6.98 11.75 -23.67
N ALA A 133 6.03 11.21 -22.91
CA ALA A 133 5.36 9.94 -23.18
C ALA A 133 4.86 9.77 -24.64
N PRO A 134 4.12 10.73 -25.25
CA PRO A 134 3.64 10.56 -26.63
C PRO A 134 4.77 10.52 -27.66
N PHE A 135 5.86 11.27 -27.47
CA PHE A 135 7.01 11.24 -28.39
C PHE A 135 7.78 9.92 -28.26
N PHE A 136 8.01 9.45 -27.03
CA PHE A 136 8.68 8.17 -26.80
C PHE A 136 7.89 6.99 -27.40
N ALA A 137 6.57 6.97 -27.21
CA ALA A 137 5.69 5.97 -27.81
C ALA A 137 5.72 6.01 -29.35
N PHE A 138 5.72 7.22 -29.92
CA PHE A 138 5.84 7.41 -31.37
C PHE A 138 7.20 6.89 -31.88
N SER A 139 8.31 7.29 -31.26
CA SER A 139 9.65 6.84 -31.68
C SER A 139 9.82 5.33 -31.62
N LEU A 140 9.26 4.65 -30.61
CA LEU A 140 9.30 3.19 -30.50
C LEU A 140 8.39 2.50 -31.53
N ALA A 141 7.26 3.10 -31.89
CA ALA A 141 6.33 2.54 -32.87
C ALA A 141 6.89 2.56 -34.31
N PHE A 142 7.89 3.40 -34.58
CA PHE A 142 8.57 3.52 -35.88
C PHE A 142 10.03 3.03 -35.86
N ALA A 143 10.47 2.39 -34.77
CA ALA A 143 11.80 1.79 -34.62
C ALA A 143 11.84 0.33 -35.07
#